data_AF-A0A1Y5HGS2-F1
#
_entry.id   AF-A0A1Y5HGS2-F1
#
_cell.length_a   1.000
_cell.length_b   1.000
_cell.length_c   1.000
_cell.angle_alpha   90.00
_cell.angle_beta   90.00
_cell.angle_gamma   90.00
#
_symmetry.space_group_name_H-M   'P 1'
#
loop_
_entity.id
_entity.type
_entity.pdbx_description
1 polymer ?
#
loop_
_entity_poly.entity_id
_entity_poly.type
_entity_poly.pdbx_seq_one_letter_code
_entity_poly.pdbx_strand_id
1 'polypeptide(L)'
;MLFRRKFGLANVTWLGERVSRFTVLLVNANRTTSRVMGRLANVMRTLPLKARKSVTFDRGSEFMDWPHLQAEVGAQTWLSNRTAPVKPWRAQNMDRANAR
;
A
#
# COMPACT_ATOMS: atom_id res chain seq x y z
N MET A 1 -4.14 2.24 -6.66
CA MET A 1 -4.61 2.53 -8.03
C MET A 1 -5.51 1.39 -8.48
N LEU A 2 -6.79 1.67 -8.74
CA LEU A 2 -7.70 0.67 -9.29
C LEU A 2 -7.60 0.67 -10.81
N PHE A 3 -7.04 -0.40 -11.39
CA PHE A 3 -7.21 -0.64 -12.83
C PHE A 3 -8.71 -0.77 -13.13
N ARG A 4 -9.16 -0.16 -14.23
CA ARG A 4 -10.54 -0.31 -14.68
C ARG A 4 -10.82 -1.81 -14.83
N ARG A 5 -11.95 -2.27 -14.27
CA ARG A 5 -12.36 -3.69 -14.30
C ARG A 5 -12.35 -4.31 -15.71
N LYS A 6 -12.50 -3.48 -16.75
CA LYS A 6 -12.39 -3.89 -18.16
C LYS A 6 -11.03 -4.50 -18.55
N PHE A 7 -9.97 -4.23 -17.79
CA PHE A 7 -8.62 -4.74 -18.03
C PHE A 7 -8.29 -6.02 -17.23
N GLY A 8 -9.31 -6.66 -16.63
CA GLY A 8 -9.16 -7.90 -15.88
C GLY A 8 -9.07 -7.72 -14.36
N LEU A 9 -8.76 -8.83 -13.69
CA LEU A 9 -8.67 -8.90 -12.21
C LEU A 9 -7.33 -8.42 -11.66
N ALA A 10 -6.33 -8.25 -12.53
CA ALA A 10 -5.01 -7.82 -12.15
C ALA A 10 -5.03 -6.39 -11.59
N ASN A 11 -4.17 -6.13 -10.62
CA ASN A 11 -3.95 -4.80 -10.04
C ASN A 11 -2.48 -4.61 -9.69
N VAL A 12 -2.07 -3.36 -9.53
CA VAL A 12 -0.74 -3.03 -9.03
C VAL A 12 -0.88 -2.35 -7.68
N THR A 13 -0.19 -2.90 -6.68
CA THR A 13 -0.02 -2.23 -5.39
C THR A 13 1.25 -1.40 -5.44
N TRP A 14 1.13 -0.12 -5.10
CA TRP A 14 2.24 0.80 -4.99
C TRP A 14 2.53 1.09 -3.53
N LEU A 15 3.79 0.93 -3.12
CA LEU A 15 4.29 1.29 -1.81
C LEU A 15 5.38 2.35 -1.97
N GLY A 16 5.14 3.56 -1.45
CA GLY A 16 6.12 4.64 -1.45
C GLY A 16 6.62 4.95 -0.05
N GLU A 17 7.93 4.88 0.16
CA GLU A 17 8.57 5.38 1.37
C GLU A 17 8.55 6.92 1.36
N ARG A 18 8.15 7.53 2.48
CA ARG A 18 7.77 8.94 2.51
C ARG A 18 8.97 9.90 2.43
N VAL A 19 10.14 9.51 2.92
CA VAL A 19 11.32 10.37 3.04
C VAL A 19 12.20 10.28 1.80
N SER A 20 12.76 9.11 1.53
CA SER A 20 13.64 8.77 0.40
C SER A 20 12.91 8.65 -0.93
N ARG A 21 11.57 8.53 -0.93
CA ARG A 21 10.75 8.28 -2.13
C ARG A 21 11.04 6.96 -2.83
N PHE A 22 11.73 6.03 -2.15
CA PHE A 22 11.87 4.67 -2.64
C PHE A 22 10.49 4.06 -2.87
N THR A 23 10.32 3.44 -4.04
CA THR A 23 9.03 2.95 -4.51
C THR A 23 9.11 1.47 -4.83
N VAL A 24 8.14 0.70 -4.35
CA VAL A 24 7.93 -0.68 -4.74
C VAL A 24 6.59 -0.81 -5.48
N LEU A 25 6.62 -1.48 -6.63
CA LEU A 25 5.44 -1.84 -7.40
C LEU A 25 5.24 -3.36 -7.34
N LEU A 26 4.05 -3.79 -6.95
CA LEU A 26 3.69 -5.20 -6.85
C LEU A 26 2.55 -5.50 -7.81
N VAL A 27 2.85 -6.23 -8.88
CA VAL A 27 1.86 -6.70 -9.85
C VAL A 27 1.14 -7.90 -9.24
N ASN A 28 -0.14 -7.74 -8.93
CA ASN A 28 -1.02 -8.74 -8.36
C ASN A 28 -1.95 -9.29 -9.45
N ALA A 29 -1.97 -10.61 -9.62
CA ALA A 29 -2.82 -11.28 -10.61
C ALA A 29 -4.32 -11.18 -10.27
N ASN A 30 -4.64 -11.07 -8.98
CA ASN A 30 -5.98 -10.89 -8.47
C ASN A 30 -5.99 -10.04 -7.19
N ARG A 31 -7.17 -9.54 -6.82
CA ARG A 31 -7.36 -8.64 -5.66
C ARG A 31 -7.65 -9.36 -4.35
N THR A 32 -7.29 -10.64 -4.26
CA THR A 32 -7.54 -11.43 -3.05
C THR A 32 -6.68 -10.88 -1.91
N THR A 33 -7.33 -10.39 -0.85
CA THR A 33 -6.70 -9.70 0.28
C THR A 33 -5.54 -10.50 0.87
N SER A 34 -5.72 -11.77 1.20
CA SER A 34 -4.66 -12.62 1.77
C SER A 34 -3.40 -12.68 0.90
N ARG A 35 -3.58 -12.77 -0.43
CA ARG A 35 -2.46 -12.84 -1.39
C ARG A 35 -1.73 -11.50 -1.50
N VAL A 36 -2.48 -10.40 -1.54
CA VAL A 36 -1.91 -9.04 -1.59
C VAL A 36 -1.13 -8.77 -0.30
N MET A 37 -1.72 -9.07 0.86
CA MET A 37 -1.11 -8.84 2.17
C MET A 37 0.12 -9.70 2.41
N GLY A 38 0.08 -10.99 2.07
CA GLY A 38 1.25 -11.87 2.21
C GLY A 38 2.44 -11.46 1.33
N ARG A 39 2.18 -11.04 0.08
CA ARG A 39 3.23 -10.49 -0.79
C ARG A 39 3.78 -9.17 -0.27
N LEU A 40 2.90 -8.31 0.24
CA LEU A 40 3.32 -7.06 0.86
C LEU A 40 4.17 -7.30 2.10
N ALA A 41 3.83 -8.29 2.94
CA ALA A 41 4.63 -8.68 4.10
C ALA A 41 6.04 -9.09 3.69
N ASN A 42 6.17 -9.96 2.69
CA ASN A 42 7.46 -10.41 2.17
C ASN A 42 8.32 -9.25 1.65
N VAL A 43 7.72 -8.29 0.97
CA VAL A 43 8.40 -7.09 0.48
C VAL A 43 8.81 -6.17 1.63
N MET A 44 7.91 -5.93 2.59
CA MET A 44 8.26 -5.09 3.75
C MET A 44 9.36 -5.72 4.61
N ARG A 45 9.46 -7.06 4.64
CA ARG A 45 10.55 -7.78 5.31
C ARG A 45 11.94 -7.50 4.70
N THR A 46 12.03 -7.16 3.42
CA THR A 46 13.31 -6.79 2.78
C THR A 46 13.69 -5.32 2.99
N LEU A 47 12.74 -4.49 3.41
CA LEU A 47 13.00 -3.07 3.66
C LEU A 47 13.74 -2.87 4.99
N PRO A 48 14.65 -1.87 5.08
CA PRO A 48 15.29 -1.50 6.34
C PRO A 48 14.25 -1.17 7.42
N LEU A 49 14.54 -1.54 8.67
CA LEU A 49 13.64 -1.30 9.82
C LEU A 49 13.13 0.16 9.89
N LYS A 50 14.02 1.13 9.61
CA LYS A 50 13.66 2.56 9.58
C LYS A 50 12.57 2.89 8.55
N ALA A 51 12.54 2.19 7.42
CA ALA A 51 11.59 2.42 6.32
C ALA A 51 10.23 1.72 6.54
N ARG A 52 10.15 0.73 7.44
CA ARG A 52 8.93 -0.07 7.68
C ARG A 52 8.31 0.09 9.06
N LYS A 53 8.73 1.10 9.85
CA LYS A 53 8.19 1.33 11.21
C LYS A 53 6.67 1.54 11.23
N SER A 54 6.14 2.16 10.19
CA SER A 54 4.72 2.41 10.03
C SER A 54 4.30 2.33 8.57
N VAL A 55 3.08 1.87 8.32
CA VAL A 55 2.46 1.86 6.99
C VAL A 55 1.10 2.54 7.06
N THR A 56 0.73 3.29 6.02
CA THR A 56 -0.62 3.85 5.89
C THR A 56 -1.29 3.30 4.64
N PHE A 57 -2.45 2.68 4.81
CA PHE A 57 -3.27 2.20 3.70
C PHE A 57 -4.42 3.16 3.40
N ASP A 58 -4.88 3.13 2.15
CA ASP A 58 -6.24 3.56 1.85
C ASP A 58 -7.24 2.55 2.43
N ARG A 59 -8.54 2.85 2.37
CA ARG A 59 -9.59 1.93 2.85
C ARG A 59 -10.02 0.92 1.77
N GLY A 60 -9.11 0.51 0.89
CA GLY A 60 -9.35 -0.54 -0.10
C GLY A 60 -9.63 -1.89 0.57
N SER A 61 -10.55 -2.67 0.00
CA SER A 61 -10.89 -3.99 0.54
C SER A 61 -9.72 -4.98 0.44
N GLU A 62 -8.81 -4.74 -0.50
CA GLU A 62 -7.55 -5.48 -0.67
C GLU A 62 -6.60 -5.38 0.54
N PHE A 63 -6.81 -4.40 1.43
CA PHE A 63 -5.96 -4.17 2.62
C PHE A 63 -6.68 -4.47 3.94
N MET A 64 -7.88 -5.06 3.92
CA MET A 64 -8.66 -5.31 5.14
C MET A 64 -7.98 -6.28 6.13
N ASP A 65 -7.08 -7.13 5.65
CA ASP A 65 -6.29 -8.06 6.46
C ASP A 65 -4.96 -7.43 6.94
N TRP A 66 -4.99 -6.12 7.18
CA TRP A 66 -3.87 -5.39 7.77
C TRP A 66 -3.48 -5.82 9.20
N PRO A 67 -4.37 -6.35 10.07
CA PRO A 67 -3.94 -6.82 11.39
C PRO A 67 -2.95 -7.98 11.28
N HIS A 68 -3.17 -8.89 10.31
CA HIS A 68 -2.25 -9.98 10.04
C HIS A 68 -0.89 -9.49 9.54
N LEU A 69 -0.86 -8.50 8.64
CA LEU A 69 0.39 -7.85 8.21
C LEU A 69 1.14 -7.20 9.38
N GLN A 70 0.44 -6.53 10.29
CA GLN A 70 1.05 -5.92 11.45
C GLN A 70 1.70 -6.97 12.36
N ALA A 71 1.04 -8.12 12.59
CA ALA A 71 1.61 -9.23 13.34
C ALA A 71 2.85 -9.82 12.64
N GLU A 72 2.82 -9.89 11.30
CA GLU A 72 3.88 -10.47 10.48
C GLU A 72 5.14 -9.60 10.33
N VAL A 73 4.97 -8.27 10.28
CA VAL A 73 6.04 -7.31 9.96
C VAL A 73 6.45 -6.46 11.16
N GLY A 74 5.58 -6.35 12.17
CA GLY A 74 5.76 -5.46 13.32
C GLY A 74 5.60 -3.97 12.99
N ALA A 75 5.04 -3.64 11.82
CA ALA A 75 4.82 -2.27 11.38
C ALA A 75 3.51 -1.71 11.97
N GLN A 76 3.54 -0.50 12.55
CA GLN A 76 2.32 0.17 12.97
C GLN A 76 1.45 0.51 11.77
N THR A 77 0.22 0.02 11.75
CA THR A 77 -0.70 0.27 10.64
C THR A 77 -1.64 1.42 10.92
N TRP A 78 -1.82 2.29 9.92
CA TRP A 78 -2.81 3.35 9.92
C TRP A 78 -3.75 3.21 8.72
N LEU A 79 -5.05 3.37 8.94
CA LEU A 79 -6.02 3.49 7.86
C LEU A 79 -6.32 4.96 7.59
N SER A 80 -6.40 5.33 6.32
CA SER A 80 -6.72 6.69 5.90
C SER A 80 -8.09 7.13 6.42
N ASN A 81 -8.15 8.28 7.10
CA ASN A 81 -9.41 8.85 7.53
C ASN A 81 -10.09 9.63 6.39
N ARG A 82 -11.24 9.15 5.91
CA ARG A 82 -12.03 9.80 4.84
C ARG A 82 -12.65 11.15 5.24
N THR A 83 -12.84 11.43 6.53
CA THR A 83 -13.47 12.68 6.99
C THR A 83 -12.45 13.78 7.33
N ALA A 84 -11.17 13.44 7.42
CA ALA A 84 -10.12 14.44 7.59
C ALA A 84 -9.74 15.03 6.22
N PRO A 85 -9.44 16.34 6.13
CA PRO A 85 -8.92 16.93 4.90
C PRO A 85 -7.68 16.15 4.43
N VAL A 86 -7.69 15.72 3.16
CA VAL A 86 -6.51 15.07 2.58
C VAL A 86 -5.37 16.09 2.60
N LYS A 87 -4.28 15.77 3.32
CA LYS A 87 -3.13 16.68 3.39
C LYS A 87 -2.57 16.89 1.97
N PRO A 88 -2.28 18.13 1.52
CA PRO A 88 -1.87 18.41 0.15
C PRO A 88 -0.70 17.56 -0.35
N TRP A 89 0.31 17.35 0.50
CA TRP A 89 1.47 16.52 0.17
C TRP A 89 1.13 15.03 -0.03
N ARG A 90 0.04 14.51 0.56
CA ARG A 90 -0.43 13.13 0.32
C ARG A 90 -1.06 13.00 -1.05
N ALA A 91 -1.97 13.90 -1.39
CA ALA A 91 -2.61 13.94 -2.70
C ALA A 91 -1.56 14.10 -3.81
N GLN A 92 -0.67 15.09 -3.67
CA GLN A 92 0.40 15.32 -4.66
C GLN A 92 1.33 14.10 -4.86
N ASN A 93 1.70 13.38 -3.79
CA ASN A 93 2.53 12.18 -3.95
C ASN A 93 1.77 11.05 -4.65
N MET A 94 0.48 10.90 -4.35
CA MET A 94 -0.37 9.88 -4.97
C MET A 94 -0.60 10.19 -6.45
N ASP A 95 -0.90 11.44 -6.78
CA ASP A 95 -1.09 11.87 -8.17
C ASP A 95 0.19 11.72 -8.98
N ARG A 96 1.35 12.10 -8.42
CA ARG A 96 2.67 11.89 -9.05
C ARG A 96 2.99 10.41 -9.25
N ALA A 97 2.61 9.55 -8.31
CA ALA A 97 2.81 8.12 -8.44
C ALA A 97 1.89 7.51 -9.51
N ASN A 98 0.67 8.01 -9.66
CA ASN A 98 -0.29 7.56 -10.67
C ASN A 98 0.02 8.09 -12.08
N ALA A 99 0.77 9.18 -12.19
CA ALA A 99 1.19 9.78 -13.47
C ALA A 99 2.44 9.13 -14.08
N ARG A 100 3.08 8.21 -13.35
CA ARG A 100 4.24 7.42 -13.82
C ARG A 100 3.78 6.03 -14.24
#